data_AF-A0AAQ0B132-F1
#
_entry.id   AF-A0AAQ0B132-F1
#
_cell.length_a   1.000
_cell.length_b   1.000
_cell.length_c   1.000
_cell.angle_alpha   90.00
_cell.angle_beta   90.00
_cell.angle_gamma   90.00
#
_symmetry.space_group_name_H-M   'P 1'
#
loop_
_entity.id
_entity.type
_entity.pdbx_description
1 polymer ?
#
loop_
_entity_poly.entity_id
_entity_poly.type
_entity_poly.pdbx_seq_one_letter_code
_entity_poly.pdbx_strand_id
1 'polypeptide(L)' 'MKNIHDVITNRKNCLRSEAEEKEYLIDYIRKFVDAKRGNQKLLAEASGIRQSTISNLIRNAGPSPGMEVIIALAEEIQKI' A
#
# COMPACT_ATOMS: atom_id res chain seq x y z
N MET A 1 12.37 -2.30 -34.48
CA MET A 1 12.01 -3.40 -33.55
C MET A 1 12.54 -3.03 -32.17
N LYS A 2 11.71 -3.09 -31.12
CA LYS A 2 12.22 -3.02 -29.73
C LYS A 2 12.98 -4.32 -29.46
N ASN A 3 14.22 -4.24 -28.97
CA ASN A 3 14.96 -5.45 -28.61
C ASN A 3 14.41 -5.98 -27.25
N ILE A 4 14.58 -7.28 -26.98
CA ILE A 4 14.09 -7.90 -25.74
C ILE A 4 14.78 -7.31 -24.49
N HIS A 5 16.04 -6.89 -24.60
CA HIS A 5 16.78 -6.25 -23.51
C HIS A 5 16.12 -4.92 -23.08
N ASP A 6 15.69 -4.07 -24.02
CA ASP A 6 15.00 -2.81 -23.75
C ASP A 6 13.65 -3.06 -23.07
N VAL A 7 12.92 -4.10 -23.50
CA VAL A 7 11.64 -4.50 -22.88
C VAL A 7 11.86 -4.94 -21.42
N ILE A 8 12.90 -5.74 -21.16
CA ILE A 8 13.23 -6.21 -19.81
C ILE A 8 13.68 -5.04 -18.93
N THR A 9 14.57 -4.17 -19.43
CA THR A 9 15.06 -3.02 -18.67
C THR A 9 13.92 -2.06 -18.32
N ASN A 10 13.03 -1.77 -19.28
CA ASN A 10 11.84 -0.96 -19.01
C ASN A 10 10.92 -1.62 -17.97
N ARG A 11 10.67 -2.93 -18.07
CA ARG A 11 9.85 -3.63 -17.07
C ARG A 11 10.48 -3.61 -15.68
N LYS A 12 11.79 -3.81 -15.57
CA LYS A 12 12.52 -3.72 -14.29
C LYS A 12 12.43 -2.32 -13.68
N ASN A 13 12.55 -1.28 -14.51
CA ASN A 13 12.41 0.10 -14.05
C ASN A 13 10.98 0.38 -13.53
N CYS A 14 9.95 -0.08 -14.25
CA CYS A 14 8.56 0.03 -13.78
C CYS A 14 8.31 -0.78 -12.49
N LEU A 15 8.89 -1.97 -12.35
CA LEU A 15 8.78 -2.75 -11.12
C LEU A 15 9.46 -2.05 -9.92
N ARG A 16 10.58 -1.38 -10.17
CA ARG A 16 11.27 -0.60 -9.14
C ARG A 16 10.41 0.59 -8.71
N SER A 17 9.85 1.35 -9.65
CA SER A 17 8.95 2.45 -9.31
C SER A 17 7.71 1.96 -8.58
N GLU A 18 7.10 0.85 -9.01
CA GLU A 18 5.94 0.23 -8.36
C GLU A 18 6.26 -0.18 -6.90
N ALA A 19 7.46 -0.70 -6.65
CA ALA A 19 7.90 -1.03 -5.28
C ALA A 19 8.13 0.21 -4.41
N GLU A 20 8.73 1.27 -4.97
CA GLU A 20 8.94 2.55 -4.28
C GLU A 20 7.61 3.24 -3.97
N GLU A 21 6.68 3.29 -4.92
CA GLU A 21 5.32 3.82 -4.77
C GLU A 21 4.55 3.02 -3.71
N LYS A 22 4.66 1.68 -3.74
CA LYS A 22 4.03 0.82 -2.75
C LYS A 22 4.53 1.13 -1.34
N GLU A 23 5.84 1.24 -1.12
CA GLU A 23 6.37 1.55 0.22
C GLU A 23 5.92 2.94 0.68
N TYR A 24 5.92 3.93 -0.22
CA TYR A 24 5.45 5.28 0.09
C TYR A 24 3.98 5.29 0.57
N LEU A 25 3.09 4.53 -0.10
CA LEU A 25 1.69 4.40 0.31
C LEU A 25 1.56 3.67 1.65
N ILE A 26 2.36 2.62 1.88
CA ILE A 26 2.36 1.92 3.17
C ILE A 26 2.76 2.85 4.30
N ASP A 27 3.81 3.66 4.11
CA ASP A 27 4.25 4.65 5.09
C ASP A 27 3.20 5.73 5.34
N TYR A 28 2.47 6.15 4.31
CA TYR A 28 1.34 7.04 4.46
C TYR A 28 0.24 6.42 5.35
N ILE A 29 -0.11 5.15 5.11
CA ILE A 29 -1.09 4.41 5.91
C ILE A 29 -0.61 4.26 7.37
N ARG A 30 0.67 3.92 7.59
CA ARG A 30 1.27 3.82 8.93
C ARG A 30 1.15 5.14 9.68
N LYS A 31 1.54 6.26 9.07
CA LYS A 31 1.45 7.60 9.67
C LYS A 31 0.01 7.94 10.06
N PHE A 32 -0.97 7.61 9.22
CA PHE A 32 -2.37 7.82 9.55
C PHE A 32 -2.78 6.99 10.77
N VAL A 33 -2.48 5.68 10.79
CA VAL A 33 -2.84 4.81 11.90
C VAL A 33 -2.19 5.25 13.22
N ASP A 34 -0.94 5.68 13.18
CA ASP A 34 -0.17 6.10 14.36
C ASP A 34 -0.60 7.47 14.90
N ALA A 35 -1.21 8.32 14.07
CA ALA A 35 -1.63 9.66 14.48
C ALA A 35 -2.69 9.67 15.59
N LYS A 36 -3.59 8.68 15.64
CA LYS A 36 -4.62 8.57 16.68
C LYS A 36 -4.91 7.11 17.05
N ARG A 37 -4.94 6.81 18.36
CA ARG A 37 -5.43 5.52 18.90
C ARG A 37 -6.90 5.32 18.51
N GLY A 38 -7.13 4.61 17.41
CA GLY A 38 -8.47 4.37 16.86
C GLY A 38 -8.52 4.40 15.33
N ASN A 39 -7.53 5.03 14.68
CA ASN A 39 -7.51 5.19 13.23
C ASN A 39 -7.45 3.85 12.48
N GLN A 40 -6.86 2.81 13.06
CA GLN A 40 -6.89 1.48 12.47
C GLN A 40 -8.31 0.89 12.37
N LYS A 41 -9.15 1.13 13.39
CA LYS A 41 -10.55 0.66 13.39
C LYS A 41 -11.37 1.49 12.41
N LEU A 42 -11.21 2.81 12.46
CA LEU A 42 -11.87 3.75 11.56
C LEU A 42 -11.57 3.42 10.08
N LEU A 43 -10.30 3.17 9.76
CA LEU A 43 -9.89 2.82 8.40
C LEU A 43 -10.46 1.45 7.96
N ALA A 44 -10.54 0.49 8.86
CA ALA A 44 -11.17 -0.81 8.57
C ALA A 44 -12.66 -0.67 8.25
N GLU A 45 -13.36 0.19 9.00
CA GLU A 45 -14.78 0.47 8.79
C GLU A 45 -15.03 1.23 7.49
N ALA A 46 -14.22 2.24 7.18
CA ALA A 46 -14.34 3.04 5.96
C ALA A 46 -14.03 2.24 4.67
N SER A 47 -12.98 1.42 4.71
CA SER A 47 -12.52 0.67 3.52
C SER A 47 -13.17 -0.70 3.34
N GLY A 48 -13.85 -1.23 4.35
CA GLY A 48 -14.31 -2.62 4.37
C GLY A 48 -13.18 -3.65 4.44
N ILE A 49 -11.92 -3.22 4.55
CA ILE A 49 -10.75 -4.09 4.68
C ILE A 49 -10.63 -4.54 6.14
N ARG A 50 -10.39 -5.84 6.34
CA ARG A 50 -10.25 -6.41 7.70
C ARG A 50 -9.16 -5.68 8.47
N GLN A 51 -9.48 -5.30 9.71
CA GLN A 51 -8.53 -4.64 10.61
C GLN A 51 -7.23 -5.45 10.80
N SER A 52 -7.31 -6.79 10.75
CA SER A 52 -6.13 -7.68 10.79
C SER A 52 -5.21 -7.50 9.58
N THR A 53 -5.76 -7.29 8.38
CA THR A 53 -4.99 -7.02 7.16
C THR A 53 -4.25 -5.69 7.29
N ILE A 54 -4.92 -4.66 7.80
CA ILE A 54 -4.30 -3.36 8.07
C ILE A 54 -3.21 -3.51 9.14
N SER A 55 -3.48 -4.28 10.21
CA SER A 55 -2.49 -4.56 11.27
C SER A 55 -1.23 -5.22 10.73
N ASN A 56 -1.41 -6.20 9.84
CA ASN A 56 -0.32 -6.95 9.23
C ASN A 56 0.51 -6.06 8.31
N LEU A 57 -0.16 -5.22 7.51
CA LEU A 57 0.47 -4.25 6.63
C LEU A 57 1.36 -3.27 7.41
N ILE A 58 0.83 -2.63 8.46
CA ILE A 58 1.57 -1.61 9.21
C ILE A 58 2.72 -2.21 10.02
N ARG A 59 2.55 -3.43 10.57
CA ARG A 59 3.59 -4.12 11.35
C ARG A 59 4.59 -4.91 10.51
N ASN A 60 4.42 -4.92 9.18
CA ASN A 60 5.17 -5.80 8.29
C ASN A 60 5.14 -7.27 8.74
N ALA A 61 3.98 -7.72 9.24
CA ALA A 61 3.78 -9.03 9.83
C ALA A 61 2.92 -9.88 8.90
N GLY A 62 3.54 -10.83 8.19
CA GLY A 62 2.86 -11.71 7.24
C GLY A 62 2.83 -11.14 5.81
N PRO A 63 2.03 -11.75 4.90
CA PRO A 63 1.99 -11.33 3.52
C PRO A 63 1.42 -9.92 3.39
N SER A 64 2.21 -9.02 2.78
CA SER A 64 1.74 -7.70 2.41
C SER A 64 0.55 -7.84 1.45
N PRO A 65 -0.53 -7.07 1.65
CA PRO A 65 -1.58 -6.96 0.63
C PRO A 65 -1.01 -6.45 -0.70
N GLY A 66 -1.73 -6.74 -1.77
CA GLY A 66 -1.43 -6.26 -3.12
C GLY A 66 -1.60 -4.74 -3.25
N MET A 67 -1.08 -4.18 -4.35
CA MET A 67 -1.10 -2.73 -4.59
C MET A 67 -2.53 -2.14 -4.59
N GLU A 68 -3.51 -2.85 -5.16
CA GLU A 68 -4.91 -2.39 -5.20
C GLU A 68 -5.50 -2.15 -3.81
N VAL A 69 -5.23 -3.05 -2.86
CA VAL A 69 -5.70 -2.92 -1.47
C VAL A 69 -4.99 -1.74 -0.78
N ILE A 70 -3.71 -1.52 -1.08
CA ILE A 70 -2.94 -0.40 -0.52
C ILE A 70 -3.46 0.93 -1.06
N ILE A 71 -3.76 1.00 -2.36
CA ILE A 71 -4.38 2.18 -2.99
C ILE A 71 -5.75 2.45 -2.36
N ALA A 72 -6.61 1.44 -2.23
CA ALA A 72 -7.94 1.60 -1.63
C ALA A 72 -7.86 2.15 -0.18
N LEU A 73 -6.91 1.66 0.63
CA LEU A 73 -6.67 2.20 1.97
C LEU A 73 -6.21 3.67 1.92
N ALA A 74 -5.31 4.02 1.01
CA ALA A 74 -4.82 5.39 0.88
C ALA A 74 -5.92 6.36 0.40
N GLU A 75 -6.76 5.94 -0.54
CA GLU A 75 -7.91 6.71 -1.01
C GLU A 75 -8.94 6.95 0.09
N GLU A 76 -9.21 5.95 0.93
CA GLU A 76 -10.12 6.11 2.06
C GLU A 76 -9.56 7.04 3.13
N ILE A 77 -8.25 7.00 3.40
CA ILE A 77 -7.61 7.96 4.30
C ILE A 77 -7.83 9.41 3.84
N GLN A 78 -7.80 9.68 2.53
CA GLN A 78 -8.04 11.04 2.01
C GLN A 78 -9.47 11.54 2.22
N LYS A 79 -10.42 10.65 2.50
CA LYS A 79 -11.84 10.98 2.71
C LYS A 79 -12.19 11.16 4.20
N ILE A 80 -11.31 10.75 5.12
CA ILE A 80 -11.47 10.82 6.58
C ILE A 80 -10.91 12.14 7.12
#